data_AF-A0A9E6WHM5-F1
#
_entry.id   AF-A0A9E6WHM5-F1
#
_cell.length_a   1.000
_cell.length_b   1.000
_cell.length_c   1.000
_cell.angle_alpha   90.00
_cell.angle_beta   90.00
_cell.angle_gamma   90.00
#
_symmetry.space_group_name_H-M   'P 1'
#
loop_
_entity.id
_entity.type
_entity.pdbx_description
1 polymer ?
#
loop_
_entity_poly.entity_id
_entity_poly.type
_entity_poly.pdbx_seq_one_letter_code
_entity_poly.pdbx_strand_id
1 'polypeptide(L)'
;MPLLLVDALDGQPVPHHPRPHETLTDRLARTDTGGLGPVAILLHGLNYRPGNARACPHRQLYSLRADAHEAWPRHLGFGTGHAAEGLALGFGWDARQSPRRAHA
;
A
#
# COMPACT_ATOMS: atom_id res chain seq x y z
N MET A 1 3.93 2.71 13.97
CA MET A 1 4.86 2.71 12.82
C MET A 1 4.08 2.77 11.53
N PRO A 2 4.52 3.56 10.55
CA PRO A 2 3.65 3.93 9.45
C PRO A 2 3.73 2.94 8.29
N LEU A 3 2.60 2.28 8.05
CA LEU A 3 2.24 1.76 6.74
C LEU A 3 1.26 2.76 6.14
N LEU A 4 1.59 3.34 4.98
CA LEU A 4 0.64 4.11 4.19
C LEU A 4 0.18 3.27 3.01
N LEU A 5 -1.12 3.17 2.86
CA LEU A 5 -1.77 2.51 1.76
C LEU A 5 -2.17 3.57 0.74
N VAL A 6 -1.84 3.34 -0.52
CA VAL A 6 -1.97 4.32 -1.61
C VAL A 6 -2.68 3.65 -2.79
N ASP A 7 -3.59 4.39 -3.40
CA ASP A 7 -4.25 4.03 -4.65
C ASP A 7 -3.75 4.96 -5.78
N ALA A 8 -3.58 4.43 -6.99
CA ALA A 8 -3.55 5.26 -8.19
C ALA A 8 -4.97 5.42 -8.71
N LEU A 9 -5.51 6.63 -8.62
CA LEU A 9 -6.81 6.99 -9.17
C LEU A 9 -6.60 8.07 -10.23
N ASP A 10 -7.04 7.84 -11.46
CA ASP A 10 -6.86 8.77 -12.59
C ASP A 10 -5.41 9.26 -12.78
N GLY A 11 -4.45 8.34 -12.60
CA GLY A 11 -3.02 8.63 -12.71
C GLY A 11 -2.43 9.43 -11.54
N GLN A 12 -3.22 9.72 -10.50
CA GLN A 12 -2.79 10.44 -9.31
C GLN A 12 -2.67 9.50 -8.10
N PRO A 13 -1.61 9.63 -7.28
CA PRO A 13 -1.49 8.89 -6.05
C PRO A 13 -2.39 9.51 -4.97
N VAL A 14 -3.33 8.74 -4.45
CA VAL A 14 -4.27 9.16 -3.41
C VAL A 14 -4.17 8.24 -2.19
N PRO A 15 -4.42 8.73 -0.97
CA PRO A 15 -4.49 7.86 0.19
C PRO A 15 -5.58 6.81 -0.01
N HIS A 16 -5.29 5.54 0.29
CA HIS A 16 -6.32 4.52 0.39
C HIS A 16 -7.25 4.89 1.56
N HIS A 17 -8.56 4.94 1.30
CA HIS A 17 -9.58 5.49 2.20
C HIS A 17 -9.21 6.91 2.72
N PRO A 18 -9.26 7.94 1.85
CA PRO A 18 -8.91 9.29 2.25
C PRO A 18 -10.00 9.87 3.17
N ARG A 19 -9.59 10.70 4.12
CA ARG A 19 -10.54 11.60 4.81
C ARG A 19 -10.96 12.70 3.82
N PRO A 20 -12.11 13.38 4.04
CA PRO A 20 -12.49 14.53 3.23
C PRO A 20 -11.33 15.53 3.13
N HIS A 21 -11.00 15.93 1.89
CA HIS A 21 -9.91 16.86 1.54
C HIS A 21 -8.47 16.42 1.90
N GLU A 22 -8.25 15.20 2.39
CA GLU A 22 -6.90 14.72 2.70
C GLU A 22 -6.12 14.34 1.44
N THR A 23 -4.97 14.98 1.24
CA THR A 23 -4.02 14.59 0.19
C THR A 23 -3.01 13.54 0.69
N LEU A 24 -2.31 12.88 -0.24
CA LEU A 24 -1.21 11.99 0.14
C LEU A 24 -0.06 12.75 0.81
N THR A 25 0.24 13.96 0.33
CA THR A 25 1.23 14.85 0.94
C THR A 25 0.89 15.17 2.39
N ASP A 26 -0.38 15.46 2.69
CA ASP A 26 -0.83 15.71 4.06
C ASP A 26 -0.61 14.50 4.97
N ARG A 27 -0.90 13.30 4.47
CA ARG A 27 -0.71 12.06 5.23
C ARG A 27 0.77 11.74 5.44
N LEU A 28 1.61 11.98 4.43
CA LEU A 28 3.07 11.87 4.52
C LEU A 28 3.66 12.86 5.53
N ALA A 29 3.23 14.13 5.51
CA ALA A 29 3.73 15.16 6.43
C ALA A 29 3.44 14.85 7.91
N ARG A 30 2.35 14.11 8.19
CA ARG A 30 1.99 13.65 9.55
C ARG A 30 2.62 12.32 9.95
N THR A 31 3.32 11.67 9.02
CA THR A 31 3.85 10.34 9.24
C THR A 31 5.19 10.43 9.95
N ASP A 32 5.20 10.05 11.23
CA ASP A 32 6.44 9.92 11.99
C ASP A 32 7.16 8.62 11.60
N THR A 33 8.33 8.76 10.97
CA THR A 33 9.18 7.65 10.53
C THR A 33 10.26 7.28 11.54
N GLY A 34 10.37 7.99 12.67
CA GLY A 34 11.40 7.72 13.69
C GLY A 34 12.84 8.02 13.24
N GLY A 35 13.03 8.57 12.03
CA GLY A 35 14.26 9.21 11.56
C GLY A 35 15.39 8.30 11.06
N LEU A 36 15.31 6.97 11.20
CA LEU A 36 16.47 6.08 10.88
C LEU A 36 16.15 4.83 10.03
N GLY A 37 14.88 4.53 9.76
CA GLY A 37 14.49 3.36 8.98
C GLY A 37 14.30 3.63 7.47
N PRO A 38 14.31 2.58 6.63
CA PRO A 38 14.15 2.71 5.17
C PRO A 38 12.75 3.18 4.77
N VAL A 39 12.62 3.71 3.56
CA VAL A 39 11.33 3.87 2.87
C VAL A 39 11.19 2.74 1.86
N ALA A 40 10.30 1.78 2.12
CA ALA A 40 10.00 0.68 1.21
C ALA A 40 8.73 0.98 0.40
N ILE A 41 8.84 1.01 -0.92
CA ILE A 41 7.70 1.16 -1.83
C ILE A 41 7.33 -0.22 -2.36
N LEU A 42 6.15 -0.71 -1.96
CA LEU A 42 5.61 -1.99 -2.37
C LEU A 42 4.67 -1.78 -3.55
N LEU A 43 5.09 -2.23 -4.73
CA LEU A 43 4.38 -2.04 -5.98
C LEU A 43 3.95 -3.40 -6.54
N HIS A 44 2.66 -3.59 -6.77
CA HIS A 44 2.13 -4.81 -7.37
C HIS A 44 0.93 -4.52 -8.28
N GLY A 45 0.98 -5.07 -9.49
CA GLY A 45 0.12 -4.67 -10.61
C GLY A 45 -0.55 -5.80 -11.41
N LEU A 46 -0.63 -7.01 -10.89
CA LEU A 46 -1.28 -8.12 -11.62
C LEU A 46 -2.45 -8.69 -10.81
N ASN A 47 -3.65 -8.78 -11.40
CA ASN A 47 -4.85 -9.41 -10.82
C ASN A 47 -5.51 -8.71 -9.60
N TYR A 48 -4.91 -7.65 -9.08
CA TYR A 48 -5.44 -6.89 -7.94
C TYR A 48 -6.21 -5.65 -8.38
N ARG A 49 -7.19 -5.27 -7.56
CA ARG A 49 -7.96 -4.03 -7.70
C ARG A 49 -8.28 -3.45 -6.32
N PRO A 50 -7.87 -2.21 -6.00
CA PRO A 50 -8.24 -1.53 -4.78
C PRO A 50 -9.74 -1.60 -4.48
N GLY A 51 -10.09 -1.78 -3.20
CA GLY A 51 -11.48 -1.89 -2.75
C GLY A 51 -12.20 -3.19 -3.11
N ASN A 52 -11.62 -4.08 -3.95
CA ASN A 52 -12.25 -5.37 -4.23
C ASN A 52 -12.23 -6.29 -3.00
N ALA A 53 -13.38 -6.84 -2.62
CA ALA A 53 -13.49 -7.66 -1.41
C ALA A 53 -12.53 -8.89 -1.36
N ARG A 54 -12.19 -9.47 -2.51
CA ARG A 54 -11.38 -10.70 -2.63
C ARG A 54 -10.00 -10.48 -3.25
N ALA A 55 -9.72 -9.32 -3.83
CA ALA A 55 -8.47 -9.03 -4.53
C ALA A 55 -8.02 -7.57 -4.34
N CYS A 56 -8.34 -6.99 -3.18
CA CYS A 56 -7.76 -5.72 -2.78
C CYS A 56 -6.30 -5.96 -2.34
N PRO A 57 -5.31 -5.34 -2.99
CA PRO A 57 -3.90 -5.55 -2.66
C PRO A 57 -3.60 -5.06 -1.23
N HIS A 58 -4.28 -4.02 -0.76
CA HIS A 58 -4.14 -3.52 0.61
C HIS A 58 -4.61 -4.50 1.69
N ARG A 59 -5.53 -5.42 1.33
CA ARG A 59 -6.02 -6.46 2.25
C ARG A 59 -5.17 -7.72 2.21
N GLN A 60 -4.53 -8.02 1.08
CA GLN A 60 -3.84 -9.29 0.85
C GLN A 60 -2.31 -9.15 0.88
N LEU A 61 -1.77 -8.22 0.09
CA LEU A 61 -0.33 -8.01 -0.07
C LEU A 61 0.21 -7.06 0.99
N TYR A 62 -0.42 -5.91 1.18
CA TYR A 62 0.13 -4.81 1.99
C TYR A 62 -0.41 -4.77 3.42
N SER A 63 -1.12 -5.81 3.86
CA SER A 63 -1.71 -5.84 5.19
C SER A 63 -0.68 -6.12 6.27
N LEU A 64 -0.85 -5.51 7.45
CA LEU A 64 -0.11 -5.87 8.67
C LEU A 64 -0.85 -6.90 9.53
N ARG A 65 -2.07 -7.29 9.13
CA ARG A 65 -2.85 -8.27 9.88
C ARG A 65 -2.17 -9.63 9.83
N ALA A 66 -2.23 -10.37 10.94
CA ALA A 66 -1.62 -11.69 11.04
C ALA A 66 -2.32 -12.75 10.17
N ASP A 67 -3.58 -12.52 9.79
CA ASP A 67 -4.39 -13.43 8.96
C ASP A 67 -4.28 -13.15 7.44
N ALA A 68 -3.52 -12.12 7.05
CA ALA A 68 -3.30 -11.83 5.64
C ALA A 68 -2.30 -12.83 5.04
N HIS A 69 -2.68 -13.44 3.92
CA HIS A 69 -1.93 -14.54 3.31
C HIS A 69 -0.50 -14.16 2.89
N GLU A 70 -0.31 -12.97 2.33
CA GLU A 70 1.01 -12.55 1.82
C GLU A 70 1.70 -11.52 2.69
N ALA A 71 0.98 -10.51 3.19
CA ALA A 71 1.45 -9.56 4.21
C ALA A 71 2.92 -9.11 4.05
N TRP A 72 3.31 -8.69 2.83
CA TRP A 72 4.68 -8.34 2.46
C TRP A 72 5.38 -7.39 3.43
N PRO A 73 4.73 -6.32 3.96
CA PRO A 73 5.39 -5.46 4.93
C PRO A 73 5.90 -6.26 6.14
N ARG A 74 5.14 -7.26 6.63
CA ARG A 74 5.57 -8.09 7.76
C ARG A 74 6.81 -8.92 7.42
N HIS A 75 6.84 -9.51 6.23
CA HIS A 75 7.99 -10.30 5.76
C HIS A 75 9.27 -9.45 5.59
N LEU A 76 9.11 -8.14 5.37
CA LEU A 76 10.19 -7.17 5.32
C LEU A 76 10.55 -6.56 6.68
N GLY A 77 9.92 -7.02 7.76
CA GLY A 77 10.19 -6.57 9.13
C GLY A 77 9.35 -5.37 9.60
N PHE A 78 8.36 -4.91 8.83
CA PHE A 78 7.45 -3.85 9.25
C PHE A 78 6.31 -4.35 10.13
N GLY A 79 5.85 -3.50 11.05
CA GLY A 79 4.73 -3.77 11.95
C GLY A 79 5.12 -4.47 13.25
N THR A 80 6.39 -4.40 13.65
CA THR A 80 6.87 -4.99 14.93
C THR A 80 7.00 -3.93 16.05
N GLY A 81 6.98 -2.64 15.70
CA GLY A 81 7.04 -1.52 16.64
C GLY A 81 8.45 -0.94 16.86
N HIS A 82 9.48 -1.42 16.16
CA HIS A 82 10.86 -0.95 16.31
C HIS A 82 11.10 0.32 15.50
N ALA A 83 11.58 1.40 16.13
CA ALA A 83 11.83 2.68 15.43
C ALA A 83 12.67 2.60 14.13
N ALA A 84 13.51 1.57 13.98
CA ALA A 84 14.34 1.34 12.80
C ALA A 84 13.60 0.72 11.59
N GLU A 85 12.33 0.31 11.69
CA GLU A 85 11.61 -0.28 10.55
C GLU A 85 11.38 0.74 9.42
N GLY A 86 11.20 2.02 9.75
CA GLY A 86 10.97 3.08 8.78
C GLY A 86 9.52 3.15 8.28
N LEU A 87 9.34 3.40 6.97
CA LEU A 87 8.06 3.63 6.31
C LEU A 87 7.81 2.62 5.20
N ALA A 88 6.67 1.93 5.25
CA ALA A 88 6.18 1.12 4.14
C ALA A 88 5.06 1.85 3.38
N LEU A 89 5.18 1.92 2.05
CA LEU A 89 4.18 2.47 1.14
C LEU A 89 3.61 1.35 0.27
N GLY A 90 2.38 0.90 0.56
CA GLY A 90 1.67 -0.11 -0.22
C GLY A 90 0.87 0.53 -1.35
N PHE A 91 1.36 0.44 -2.59
CA PHE A 91 0.82 1.14 -3.75
C PHE A 91 0.01 0.19 -4.65
N GLY A 92 -1.26 0.52 -4.92
CA GLY A 92 -2.16 -0.29 -5.73
C GLY A 92 -2.89 0.51 -6.80
N TRP A 93 -3.27 -0.15 -7.89
CA TRP A 93 -4.11 0.43 -8.96
C TRP A 93 -5.04 -0.65 -9.51
N ASP A 94 -6.06 -0.27 -10.28
CA ASP A 94 -6.88 -1.28 -10.97
C ASP A 94 -6.04 -1.96 -12.05
N ALA A 95 -5.53 -3.12 -11.69
CA ALA A 95 -4.66 -3.93 -12.51
C ALA A 95 -5.35 -5.24 -12.93
N ARG A 96 -6.68 -5.31 -12.72
CA ARG A 96 -7.51 -6.40 -13.22
C ARG A 96 -7.79 -6.20 -14.69
N GLN A 97 -6.78 -6.52 -15.49
CA GLN A 97 -6.97 -6.77 -16.91
C GLN A 97 -7.47 -8.21 -17.08
N SER A 98 -8.33 -8.49 -18.07
CA SER A 98 -8.38 -9.85 -18.59
C SER A 98 -7.06 -10.10 -19.33
N PRO A 99 -6.39 -11.25 -19.16
CA PRO A 99 -5.08 -11.51 -19.77
C PRO A 99 -5.05 -11.42 -21.32
N ARG A 100 -6.19 -11.23 -21.99
CA ARG A 100 -6.30 -11.12 -23.45
C ARG A 100 -6.15 -9.70 -24.02
N ARG A 101 -5.99 -8.66 -23.21
CA ARG A 101 -6.00 -7.25 -23.68
C ARG A 101 -4.63 -6.57 -23.82
N ALA A 102 -3.53 -7.21 -23.45
CA ALA A 102 -2.21 -6.58 -23.54
C ALA A 102 -1.56 -6.61 -24.95
N HIS A 103 -2.21 -7.26 -25.93
CA HIS A 103 -1.68 -7.44 -27.30
C HIS A 103 -2.70 -7.13 -28.40
N ALA A 104 -3.72 -6.32 -28.11
CA ALA A 104 -4.74 -5.91 -29.09
C ALA A 104 -4.48 -4.48 -29.58
#